data_AF-A0A2S8FN65-F1
#
_entry.id   AF-A0A2S8FN65-F1
#
_cell.length_a   1.000
_cell.length_b   1.000
_cell.length_c   1.000
_cell.angle_alpha   90.00
_cell.angle_beta   90.00
_cell.angle_gamma   90.00
#
_symmetry.space_group_name_H-M   'P 1'
#
loop_
_entity.id
_entity.type
_entity.pdbx_description
1 polymer ?
#
loop_
_entity_poly.entity_id
_entity_poly.type
_entity_poly.pdbx_seq_one_letter_code
_entity_poly.pdbx_strand_id
1 'polypeptide(L)'
;MRTNYLIGAFAIVAAVGIYAVAQDGESPRQDKGAKTSVAVKLDELLHQRRDTLASAYEHTLQQYNSGLCTYHEVLGAEAELANAELELASTIAARQVIHERRIKALRQQEAIMEKRVSSGTGGDLQLYQAKASRLQAEIEMLRDTED
;
A
#
# COMPACT_ATOMS: atom_id res chain seq x y z
N MET A 1 60.90 -5.30 -21.76
CA MET A 1 60.56 -4.40 -20.64
C MET A 1 60.13 -5.31 -19.48
N ARG A 2 61.00 -5.68 -18.53
CA ARG A 2 61.39 -4.95 -17.29
C ARG A 2 60.17 -4.46 -16.50
N THR A 3 59.86 -4.77 -15.24
CA THR A 3 60.48 -5.56 -14.14
C THR A 3 59.39 -5.72 -13.05
N ASN A 4 59.38 -6.83 -12.30
CA ASN A 4 58.64 -7.01 -11.03
C ASN A 4 59.19 -6.12 -9.89
N TYR A 5 58.49 -6.11 -8.74
CA TYR A 5 58.87 -5.79 -7.34
C TYR A 5 57.86 -4.81 -6.70
N LEU A 6 57.54 -4.77 -5.42
CA LEU A 6 57.76 -5.53 -4.18
C LEU A 6 56.83 -4.86 -3.15
N ILE A 7 56.25 -5.65 -2.24
CA ILE A 7 56.09 -5.43 -0.79
C ILE A 7 56.16 -3.98 -0.27
N GLY A 8 55.18 -3.60 0.55
CA GLY A 8 55.35 -2.47 1.47
C GLY A 8 54.20 -2.32 2.48
N ALA A 9 54.27 -3.09 3.56
CA ALA A 9 53.46 -2.87 4.75
C ALA A 9 54.10 -1.78 5.66
N PHE A 10 53.26 -1.05 6.39
CA PHE A 10 53.53 -0.26 7.61
C PHE A 10 54.50 0.94 7.52
N ALA A 11 53.95 2.14 7.78
CA ALA A 11 54.51 3.06 8.79
C ALA A 11 53.48 4.12 9.20
N ILE A 12 53.35 4.24 10.53
CA ILE A 12 52.51 5.15 11.30
C ILE A 12 53.09 6.57 11.23
N VAL A 13 52.24 7.58 11.06
CA VAL A 13 52.55 8.92 11.58
C VAL A 13 51.42 9.33 12.52
N ALA A 14 51.74 9.26 13.81
CA ALA A 14 50.99 9.90 14.86
C ALA A 14 51.19 11.42 14.74
N ALA A 15 50.09 12.17 14.66
CA ALA A 15 50.06 13.57 15.04
C ALA A 15 49.05 13.69 16.18
N VAL A 16 49.61 13.72 17.39
CA VAL A 16 48.95 14.16 18.60
C VAL A 16 48.58 15.63 18.40
N GLY A 17 47.29 15.92 18.38
CA GLY A 17 46.74 17.26 18.44
C GLY A 17 45.68 17.31 19.54
N ILE A 18 46.12 17.38 20.79
CA ILE A 18 45.25 17.80 21.89
C ILE A 18 45.07 19.31 21.74
N TYR A 19 43.91 19.74 21.25
CA TYR A 19 43.37 21.06 21.55
C TYR A 19 42.01 20.86 22.22
N ALA A 20 42.02 20.98 23.54
CA ALA A 20 40.82 21.22 24.31
C ALA A 20 40.37 22.67 24.06
N VAL A 21 39.27 22.83 23.34
CA VAL A 21 38.41 24.01 23.47
C VAL A 21 37.01 23.48 23.72
N ALA A 22 36.52 23.74 24.93
CA ALA A 22 35.13 23.57 25.27
C ALA A 22 34.27 24.45 24.35
N GLN A 23 33.48 23.82 23.50
CA GLN A 23 32.24 24.38 23.00
C GLN A 23 31.15 23.37 23.33
N ASP A 24 30.28 23.75 24.25
CA ASP A 24 28.91 23.26 24.30
C ASP A 24 28.27 23.60 22.95
N GLY A 25 28.43 22.68 22.00
CA GLY A 25 27.86 22.74 20.67
C GLY A 25 27.09 21.45 20.48
N GLU A 26 25.77 21.54 20.61
CA GLU A 26 24.84 20.49 20.21
C GLU A 26 25.30 19.87 18.89
N SER A 27 25.63 18.58 18.91
CA SER A 27 25.70 17.82 17.67
C SER A 27 24.37 17.99 16.94
N PRO A 28 24.35 18.43 15.67
CA PRO A 28 23.11 18.39 14.91
C PRO A 28 22.73 16.92 14.75
N ARG A 29 21.76 16.49 15.56
CA ARG A 29 21.20 15.14 15.53
C ARG A 29 20.83 14.80 14.09
N GLN A 30 21.38 13.69 13.61
CA GLN A 30 21.02 12.97 12.39
C GLN A 30 19.54 12.54 12.42
N ASP A 31 18.58 13.45 12.27
CA ASP A 31 17.14 13.11 12.30
C ASP A 31 16.49 13.15 10.90
N LYS A 32 17.15 13.77 9.91
CA LYS A 32 16.63 13.84 8.53
C LYS A 32 16.84 12.54 7.71
N GLY A 33 17.88 11.76 8.03
CA GLY A 33 18.19 10.52 7.30
C GLY A 33 17.20 9.38 7.56
N ALA A 34 16.75 9.24 8.81
CA ALA A 34 15.82 8.17 9.21
C ALA A 34 14.38 8.41 8.72
N LYS A 35 13.90 9.66 8.72
CA LYS A 35 12.55 9.99 8.20
C LYS A 35 12.45 9.76 6.69
N THR A 36 13.52 10.04 5.95
CA THR A 36 13.59 9.83 4.50
C THR A 36 13.57 8.34 4.15
N SER A 37 14.27 7.49 4.92
CA SER A 37 14.27 6.05 4.67
C SER A 37 12.91 5.39 4.96
N VAL A 38 12.18 5.85 5.98
CA VAL A 38 10.83 5.35 6.29
C VAL A 38 9.84 5.71 5.19
N ALA A 39 9.84 6.96 4.71
CA ALA A 39 8.94 7.39 3.64
C ALA A 39 9.17 6.62 2.33
N VAL A 40 10.44 6.42 1.95
CA VAL A 40 10.80 5.60 0.78
C VAL A 40 10.33 4.15 0.96
N LYS A 41 10.51 3.56 2.15
CA LYS A 41 10.06 2.18 2.39
C LYS A 41 8.55 2.05 2.39
N LEU A 42 7.83 3.03 2.92
CA LEU A 42 6.37 3.05 2.90
C LEU A 42 5.85 3.10 1.46
N ASP A 43 6.39 4.00 0.63
CA ASP A 43 6.03 4.11 -0.79
C ASP A 43 6.27 2.80 -1.55
N GLU A 44 7.42 2.15 -1.32
CA GLU A 44 7.73 0.83 -1.89
C GLU A 44 6.70 -0.23 -1.46
N LEU A 45 6.32 -0.26 -0.18
CA LEU A 45 5.33 -1.21 0.36
C LEU A 45 3.92 -0.97 -0.19
N LEU A 46 3.51 0.28 -0.37
CA LEU A 46 2.22 0.63 -0.97
C LEU A 46 2.13 0.13 -2.42
N HIS A 47 3.19 0.34 -3.20
CA HIS A 47 3.28 -0.18 -4.57
C HIS A 47 3.26 -1.72 -4.61
N GLN A 48 4.06 -2.38 -3.75
CA GLN A 48 4.06 -3.85 -3.65
C GLN A 48 2.69 -4.40 -3.26
N ARG A 49 1.98 -3.74 -2.33
CA ARG A 49 0.62 -4.13 -1.95
C ARG A 49 -0.35 -4.02 -3.12
N ARG A 50 -0.32 -2.90 -3.87
CA ARG A 50 -1.15 -2.72 -5.06
C ARG A 50 -0.87 -3.80 -6.11
N ASP A 51 0.40 -4.05 -6.41
CA ASP A 51 0.81 -5.05 -7.42
C ASP A 51 0.39 -6.47 -7.03
N THR A 52 0.52 -6.82 -5.74
CA THR A 52 0.10 -8.11 -5.20
C THR A 52 -1.41 -8.28 -5.31
N LEU A 53 -2.18 -7.25 -4.95
CA LEU A 53 -3.65 -7.27 -5.05
C LEU A 53 -4.13 -7.27 -6.51
N ALA A 54 -3.40 -6.64 -7.42
CA ALA A 54 -3.69 -6.69 -8.85
C ALA A 54 -3.55 -8.13 -9.38
N SER A 55 -2.46 -8.80 -9.00
CA SER A 55 -2.24 -10.21 -9.34
C SER A 55 -3.31 -11.12 -8.72
N ALA A 56 -3.72 -10.85 -7.47
CA ALA A 56 -4.79 -11.59 -6.81
C ALA A 56 -6.15 -11.41 -7.50
N TYR A 57 -6.48 -10.19 -7.92
CA TYR A 57 -7.69 -9.89 -8.69
C TYR A 57 -7.69 -10.62 -10.02
N GLU A 58 -6.60 -10.54 -10.80
CA GLU A 58 -6.47 -11.23 -12.08
C GLU A 58 -6.63 -12.74 -11.93
N HIS A 59 -5.96 -13.34 -10.92
CA HIS A 59 -6.07 -14.76 -10.64
C HIS A 59 -7.49 -15.16 -10.22
N THR A 60 -8.17 -14.35 -9.41
CA THR A 60 -9.56 -14.59 -8.99
C THR A 60 -10.52 -14.49 -10.18
N LEU A 61 -10.30 -13.53 -11.07
CA LEU A 61 -11.07 -13.39 -12.31
C LEU A 61 -10.88 -14.61 -13.23
N GLN A 62 -9.64 -15.11 -13.37
CA GLN A 62 -9.35 -16.32 -14.14
C GLN A 62 -10.03 -17.56 -13.54
N GLN A 63 -10.02 -17.71 -12.21
CA GLN A 63 -10.72 -18.78 -11.51
C GLN A 63 -12.23 -18.70 -11.74
N TYR A 64 -12.82 -17.51 -11.67
CA TYR A 64 -14.24 -17.30 -11.97
C TYR A 64 -14.59 -17.70 -13.40
N ASN A 65 -13.79 -17.25 -14.38
CA ASN A 65 -13.97 -17.60 -15.78
C ASN A 65 -13.84 -19.11 -16.04
N SER A 66 -13.09 -19.81 -15.18
CA SER A 66 -12.93 -21.27 -15.22
C SER A 66 -13.96 -22.03 -14.37
N GLY A 67 -14.89 -21.33 -13.71
CA GLY A 67 -15.92 -21.91 -12.84
C GLY A 67 -15.41 -22.42 -11.49
N LEU A 68 -14.22 -22.01 -11.05
CA LEU A 68 -13.56 -22.48 -9.83
C LEU A 68 -13.91 -21.64 -8.60
N CYS A 69 -14.40 -20.42 -8.78
CA CYS A 69 -14.84 -19.55 -7.70
C CYS A 69 -16.11 -18.78 -8.10
N THR A 70 -16.72 -18.11 -7.12
CA THR A 70 -17.92 -17.30 -7.31
C THR A 70 -17.58 -15.88 -7.75
N TYR A 71 -18.51 -15.22 -8.44
CA TYR A 71 -18.35 -13.81 -8.81
C TYR A 71 -18.25 -12.89 -7.57
N HIS A 72 -18.80 -13.29 -6.43
CA HIS A 72 -18.68 -12.55 -5.17
C HIS A 72 -17.21 -12.39 -4.73
N GLU A 73 -16.37 -13.40 -4.98
CA GLU A 73 -14.93 -13.37 -4.67
C GLU A 73 -14.20 -12.40 -5.60
N VAL A 74 -14.57 -12.34 -6.89
CA VAL A 74 -14.01 -11.36 -7.84
C VAL A 74 -14.27 -9.93 -7.37
N LEU A 75 -15.51 -9.65 -6.94
CA LEU A 75 -15.88 -8.32 -6.45
C LEU A 75 -15.13 -7.94 -5.16
N GLY A 76 -14.83 -8.94 -4.31
CA GLY A 76 -14.03 -8.72 -3.10
C GLY A 76 -12.61 -8.31 -3.46
N ALA A 77 -11.96 -9.06 -4.36
CA ALA A 77 -10.63 -8.74 -4.84
C ALA A 77 -10.59 -7.38 -5.57
N GLU A 78 -11.61 -7.03 -6.35
CA GLU A 78 -11.71 -5.73 -7.01
C GLU A 78 -11.80 -4.57 -6.01
N ALA A 79 -12.62 -4.71 -4.97
CA ALA A 79 -12.78 -3.70 -3.93
C ALA A 79 -11.49 -3.51 -3.11
N GLU A 80 -10.77 -4.60 -2.81
CA GLU A 80 -9.47 -4.55 -2.13
C GLU A 80 -8.39 -3.88 -2.97
N LEU A 81 -8.29 -4.25 -4.26
CA LEU A 81 -7.38 -3.61 -5.21
C LEU A 81 -7.67 -2.11 -5.33
N ALA A 82 -8.93 -1.73 -5.50
CA ALA A 82 -9.32 -0.33 -5.58
C ALA A 82 -8.95 0.44 -4.30
N ASN A 83 -9.06 -0.17 -3.12
CA ASN A 83 -8.61 0.45 -1.87
C ASN A 83 -7.10 0.69 -1.84
N ALA A 84 -6.29 -0.24 -2.35
CA ALA A 84 -4.84 -0.04 -2.44
C ALA A 84 -4.44 1.03 -3.47
N GLU A 85 -5.18 1.13 -4.58
CA GLU A 85 -4.95 2.20 -5.57
C GLU A 85 -5.32 3.58 -5.03
N LEU A 86 -6.33 3.71 -4.17
CA LEU A 86 -6.68 4.98 -3.50
C LEU A 86 -5.54 5.53 -2.65
N GLU A 87 -4.76 4.66 -1.99
CA GLU A 87 -3.60 5.06 -1.18
C GLU A 87 -2.44 5.62 -2.02
N LEU A 88 -2.37 5.25 -3.30
CA LEU A 88 -1.34 5.72 -4.24
C LEU A 88 -1.82 6.89 -5.13
N ALA A 89 -3.13 7.14 -5.21
CA ALA A 89 -3.70 8.16 -6.07
C ALA A 89 -3.47 9.57 -5.51
N SER A 90 -2.79 10.41 -6.30
CA SER A 90 -2.38 11.76 -5.91
C SER A 90 -3.31 12.88 -6.38
N THR A 91 -4.30 12.58 -7.23
CA THR A 91 -5.23 13.56 -7.78
C THR A 91 -6.66 13.21 -7.43
N ILE A 92 -7.47 14.23 -7.14
CA ILE A 92 -8.90 14.08 -6.84
C ILE A 92 -9.61 13.34 -7.98
N ALA A 93 -9.31 13.70 -9.24
CA ALA A 93 -9.90 13.04 -10.41
C ALA A 93 -9.58 11.53 -10.47
N ALA A 94 -8.33 11.13 -10.21
CA ALA A 94 -7.97 9.71 -10.16
C ALA A 94 -8.67 9.00 -8.99
N ARG A 95 -8.70 9.62 -7.81
CA ARG A 95 -9.38 9.08 -6.63
C ARG A 95 -10.88 8.88 -6.86
N GLN A 96 -11.56 9.84 -7.51
CA GLN A 96 -12.97 9.74 -7.87
C GLN A 96 -13.27 8.51 -8.74
N VAL A 97 -12.48 8.29 -9.80
CA VAL A 97 -12.64 7.12 -10.68
C VAL A 97 -12.46 5.81 -9.91
N ILE A 98 -11.48 5.75 -9.01
CA ILE A 98 -11.22 4.55 -8.20
C ILE A 98 -12.35 4.32 -7.18
N HIS A 99 -12.85 5.38 -6.53
CA HIS A 99 -14.00 5.32 -5.64
C HIS A 99 -15.25 4.81 -6.33
N GLU A 100 -15.57 5.33 -7.51
CA GLU A 100 -16.72 4.88 -8.31
C GLU A 100 -16.63 3.38 -8.61
N ARG A 101 -15.45 2.91 -9.01
CA ARG A 101 -15.21 1.48 -9.26
C ARG A 101 -15.41 0.65 -7.98
N ARG A 102 -14.83 1.07 -6.86
CA ARG A 102 -14.97 0.40 -5.56
C ARG A 102 -16.42 0.35 -5.10
N ILE A 103 -17.15 1.46 -5.18
CA ILE A 103 -18.57 1.55 -4.80
C ILE A 103 -19.42 0.64 -5.68
N LYS A 104 -19.14 0.59 -7.00
CA LYS A 104 -19.83 -0.33 -7.92
C LYS A 104 -19.63 -1.79 -7.51
N ALA A 105 -18.40 -2.19 -7.21
CA ALA A 105 -18.11 -3.56 -6.76
C ALA A 105 -18.85 -3.89 -5.44
N LEU A 106 -18.78 -2.99 -4.46
CA LEU A 106 -19.44 -3.15 -3.15
C LEU A 106 -20.97 -3.20 -3.25
N ARG A 107 -21.58 -2.39 -4.12
CA ARG A 107 -23.03 -2.45 -4.40
C ARG A 107 -23.44 -3.80 -4.99
N GLN A 108 -22.62 -4.37 -5.87
CA GLN A 108 -22.89 -5.70 -6.41
C GLN A 108 -22.74 -6.78 -5.33
N GLN A 109 -21.75 -6.67 -4.43
CA GLN A 109 -21.63 -7.59 -3.30
C GLN A 109 -22.83 -7.51 -2.35
N GLU A 110 -23.27 -6.30 -1.99
CA GLU A 110 -24.46 -6.07 -1.18
C GLU A 110 -25.70 -6.74 -1.80
N ALA A 111 -25.93 -6.54 -3.11
CA ALA A 111 -27.05 -7.16 -3.81
C ALA A 111 -27.00 -8.70 -3.80
N ILE A 112 -25.81 -9.30 -3.90
CA ILE A 112 -25.65 -10.77 -3.79
C ILE A 112 -25.99 -11.23 -2.36
N MET A 113 -25.56 -10.50 -1.33
CA MET A 113 -25.90 -10.84 0.07
C MET A 113 -27.40 -10.71 0.33
N GLU A 114 -28.03 -9.66 -0.20
CA GLU A 114 -29.46 -9.42 -0.04
C GLU A 114 -30.30 -10.53 -0.71
N LYS A 115 -29.84 -11.01 -1.87
CA LYS A 115 -30.43 -12.19 -2.53
C LYS A 115 -30.26 -13.47 -1.69
N ARG A 116 -29.10 -13.67 -1.06
CA ARG A 116 -28.86 -14.85 -0.20
C ARG A 116 -29.72 -14.83 1.05
N VAL A 117 -29.87 -13.67 1.69
CA VAL A 117 -30.74 -13.49 2.87
C VAL A 117 -32.20 -13.75 2.50
N SER A 118 -32.69 -13.13 1.42
CA SER A 118 -34.08 -13.32 0.98
C SER A 118 -34.40 -14.76 0.55
N SER A 119 -33.40 -15.52 0.10
CA SER A 119 -33.56 -16.94 -0.22
C SER A 119 -33.30 -17.88 0.96
N GLY A 120 -33.02 -17.37 2.17
CA GLY A 120 -32.69 -18.16 3.35
C GLY A 120 -31.34 -18.89 3.31
N THR A 121 -30.44 -18.50 2.40
CA THR A 121 -29.11 -19.11 2.23
C THR A 121 -27.96 -18.25 2.77
N GLY A 122 -28.27 -17.07 3.31
CA GLY A 122 -27.32 -16.16 3.94
C GLY A 122 -27.88 -15.59 5.24
N GLY A 123 -27.00 -15.05 6.09
CA GLY A 123 -27.39 -14.40 7.33
C GLY A 123 -27.43 -12.87 7.21
N ASP A 124 -28.22 -12.23 8.07
CA ASP A 124 -28.34 -10.77 8.13
C ASP A 124 -27.00 -10.09 8.46
N LEU A 125 -26.15 -10.74 9.24
CA LEU A 125 -24.83 -10.21 9.60
C LEU A 125 -23.99 -9.91 8.34
N GLN A 126 -23.93 -10.85 7.38
CA GLN A 126 -23.17 -10.66 6.15
C GLN A 126 -23.75 -9.53 5.28
N LEU A 127 -25.08 -9.39 5.25
CA LEU A 127 -25.75 -8.28 4.56
C LEU A 127 -25.39 -6.94 5.20
N TYR A 128 -25.41 -6.84 6.54
CA TYR A 128 -25.04 -5.61 7.24
C TYR A 128 -23.56 -5.25 7.06
N GLN A 129 -22.67 -6.25 7.02
CA GLN A 129 -21.25 -6.03 6.73
C GLN A 129 -21.06 -5.47 5.30
N ALA A 130 -21.70 -6.08 4.30
CA ALA A 130 -21.63 -5.57 2.92
C ALA A 130 -22.18 -4.14 2.79
N LYS A 131 -23.31 -3.86 3.46
CA LYS A 131 -23.89 -2.50 3.56
C LYS A 131 -22.92 -1.50 4.19
N ALA A 132 -22.29 -1.87 5.30
CA ALA A 132 -21.33 -1.02 5.99
C ALA A 132 -20.11 -0.71 5.11
N SER A 133 -19.57 -1.71 4.42
CA SER A 133 -18.45 -1.51 3.49
C SER A 133 -18.80 -0.56 2.34
N ARG A 134 -19.98 -0.71 1.71
CA ARG A 134 -20.45 0.23 0.67
C ARG A 134 -20.57 1.65 1.23
N LEU A 135 -21.26 1.80 2.37
CA LEU A 135 -21.48 3.12 2.99
C LEU A 135 -20.15 3.81 3.34
N GLN A 136 -19.19 3.06 3.86
CA GLN A 136 -17.85 3.57 4.16
C GLN A 136 -17.16 4.11 2.90
N ALA A 137 -17.22 3.38 1.78
CA ALA A 137 -16.65 3.84 0.52
C ALA A 137 -17.35 5.10 -0.03
N GLU A 138 -18.67 5.20 0.09
CA GLU A 138 -19.42 6.40 -0.29
C GLU A 138 -19.07 7.61 0.58
N ILE A 139 -18.90 7.41 1.89
CA ILE A 139 -18.45 8.46 2.82
C ILE A 139 -17.03 8.94 2.47
N GLU A 140 -16.11 8.01 2.17
CA GLU A 140 -14.74 8.34 1.78
C GLU A 140 -14.70 9.13 0.47
N MET A 141 -15.51 8.74 -0.53
CA MET A 141 -15.64 9.48 -1.77
C MET A 141 -16.14 10.92 -1.54
N LEU A 142 -17.14 11.11 -0.67
CA LEU A 142 -17.66 12.44 -0.36
C LEU A 142 -16.62 13.30 0.36
N ARG A 143 -15.86 12.74 1.31
CA ARG A 143 -14.78 13.45 2.01
C ARG A 143 -13.69 13.92 1.05
N ASP A 144 -13.31 13.07 0.09
CA ASP A 144 -12.34 13.42 -0.95
C ASP A 144 -12.80 14.54 -1.89
N THR A 145 -14.10 14.88 -1.91
CA THR A 145 -14.64 16.00 -2.70
C THR A 145 -14.77 17.31 -1.93
N GLU A 146 -14.63 17.27 -0.60
CA GLU A 146 -14.67 18.46 0.26
C GLU A 146 -13.28 19.09 0.46
N ASP A 147 -12.20 18.31 0.27
CA ASP A 147 -10.79 18.72 0.35
C ASP A 147 -10.23 19.26 -0.99
#